data_AF-A0A238BNM0-F1
#
_entry.id   AF-A0A238BNM0-F1
#
_cell.length_a   1.000
_cell.length_b   1.000
_cell.length_c   1.000
_cell.angle_alpha   90.00
_cell.angle_beta   90.00
_cell.angle_gamma   90.00
#
_symmetry.space_group_name_H-M   'P 1'
#
loop_
_entity.id
_entity.type
_entity.pdbx_description
1 polymer ?
#
loop_
_entity_poly.entity_id
_entity_poly.type
_entity_poly.pdbx_seq_one_letter_code
_entity_poly.pdbx_strand_id
1 'polypeptide(L)'
;MNNSQFDGNISISTVDSLRSTQEIDTTLNTTQYCFLHDDFFLVKVTQALFEDFQAKCIDSENVNRSSDLVASFFEICSDGIAAFQKISMRPEKTSALISVLEQLLNEQKAYLLLLNLAKMNRMLDDLKNLEKRSVLADLLINDVEFRRLLILLEWCEENAYSEPDANAELSNECAYLEKNCMLRAETLHARIRGENLCDL
;
A
#
# COMPACT_ATOMS: atom_id res chain seq x y z
N MET A 1 -27.68 68.19 6.95
CA MET A 1 -28.97 67.68 6.48
C MET A 1 -28.75 66.91 5.19
N ASN A 2 -29.11 65.63 5.21
CA ASN A 2 -29.77 64.83 4.18
C ASN A 2 -29.10 64.51 2.83
N ASN A 3 -28.75 63.22 2.69
CA ASN A 3 -29.13 62.24 1.65
C ASN A 3 -30.03 62.69 0.47
N SER A 4 -29.65 62.25 -0.74
CA SER A 4 -30.51 61.59 -1.76
C SER A 4 -29.60 61.02 -2.88
N GLN A 5 -29.40 59.71 -3.02
CA GLN A 5 -30.16 58.75 -3.88
C GLN A 5 -30.29 59.22 -5.35
N PHE A 6 -29.54 58.59 -6.30
CA PHE A 6 -29.99 57.61 -7.33
C PHE A 6 -30.98 58.21 -8.34
N ASP A 7 -30.82 58.22 -9.67
CA ASP A 7 -30.59 57.17 -10.71
C ASP A 7 -30.02 57.88 -11.98
N GLY A 8 -29.39 57.29 -13.00
CA GLY A 8 -29.19 55.90 -13.39
C GLY A 8 -28.47 55.84 -14.76
N ASN A 9 -28.07 54.62 -15.14
CA ASN A 9 -27.48 54.15 -16.40
C ASN A 9 -25.95 54.22 -16.55
N ILE A 10 -25.27 53.24 -15.92
CA ILE A 10 -24.00 52.71 -16.42
C ILE A 10 -24.25 51.26 -16.85
N SER A 11 -23.99 50.99 -18.13
CA SER A 11 -24.14 49.68 -18.76
C SER A 11 -23.28 48.64 -18.07
N ILE A 12 -23.93 47.55 -17.66
CA ILE A 12 -23.28 46.30 -17.27
C ILE A 12 -22.87 45.58 -18.55
N SER A 13 -21.57 45.46 -18.79
CA SER A 13 -21.03 44.31 -19.51
C SER A 13 -19.68 43.94 -18.94
N THR A 14 -19.71 42.82 -18.23
CA THR A 14 -18.65 41.81 -18.11
C THR A 14 -17.33 42.27 -17.46
N VAL A 15 -17.29 42.02 -16.15
CA VAL A 15 -16.08 41.66 -15.41
C VAL A 15 -15.50 40.40 -16.05
N ASP A 16 -14.31 40.50 -16.65
CA ASP A 16 -13.45 39.34 -16.84
C ASP A 16 -11.98 39.71 -16.57
N SER A 17 -11.58 39.34 -15.34
CA SER A 17 -10.34 38.65 -15.02
C SER A 17 -9.07 39.12 -15.75
N LEU A 18 -8.38 40.08 -15.14
CA LEU A 18 -6.93 40.25 -15.30
C LEU A 18 -6.21 39.00 -14.77
N ARG A 19 -6.10 37.96 -15.61
CA ARG A 19 -5.08 36.92 -15.47
C ARG A 19 -3.90 37.28 -16.37
N SER A 20 -2.82 37.67 -15.70
CA SER A 20 -1.42 37.65 -16.14
C SER A 20 -1.19 36.84 -17.41
N THR A 21 -0.92 37.53 -18.52
CA THR A 21 -0.28 36.99 -19.71
C THR A 21 1.14 36.57 -19.34
N GLN A 22 1.28 35.36 -18.81
CA GLN A 22 2.53 34.65 -18.81
C GLN A 22 2.56 33.89 -20.14
N GLU A 23 3.35 34.39 -21.08
CA GLU A 23 3.62 33.70 -22.35
C GLU A 23 4.10 32.28 -22.04
N ILE A 24 3.24 31.31 -22.30
CA ILE A 24 3.58 29.89 -22.26
C ILE A 24 4.50 29.67 -23.44
N ASP A 25 5.77 29.41 -23.18
CA ASP A 25 6.76 29.02 -24.18
C ASP A 25 6.26 27.74 -24.90
N THR A 26 5.72 27.89 -26.10
CA THR A 26 5.03 26.85 -26.89
C THR A 26 5.97 25.86 -27.56
N THR A 27 7.09 25.53 -26.93
CA THR A 27 7.94 24.41 -27.36
C THR A 27 8.00 23.36 -26.26
N LEU A 28 6.84 22.81 -25.91
CA LEU A 28 6.79 21.50 -25.27
C LEU A 28 7.41 20.50 -26.25
N ASN A 29 8.57 19.95 -25.89
CA ASN A 29 9.23 18.91 -26.68
C ASN A 29 8.23 17.75 -26.83
N THR A 30 8.21 17.06 -27.98
CA THR A 30 7.20 16.04 -28.32
C THR A 30 7.04 14.98 -27.21
N THR A 31 8.11 14.70 -26.47
CA THR A 31 8.12 13.89 -25.26
C THR A 31 7.21 14.43 -24.15
N GLN A 32 7.24 15.72 -23.84
CA GLN A 32 6.42 16.35 -22.80
C GLN A 32 4.93 16.37 -23.16
N TYR A 33 4.59 16.46 -24.45
CA TYR A 33 3.20 16.40 -24.92
C TYR A 33 2.59 15.00 -24.75
N CYS A 34 3.38 13.93 -24.95
CA CYS A 34 2.92 12.56 -24.76
C CYS A 34 2.59 12.20 -23.30
N PHE A 35 3.12 12.93 -22.32
CA PHE A 35 2.85 12.73 -20.89
C PHE A 35 1.56 13.39 -20.37
N LEU A 36 0.78 14.02 -21.26
CA LEU A 36 -0.53 14.63 -20.94
C LEU A 36 -1.69 13.64 -21.01
N HIS A 37 -1.56 12.54 -21.77
CA HIS A 37 -2.58 11.51 -21.86
C HIS A 37 -2.22 10.34 -20.95
N ASP A 38 -2.95 10.22 -19.84
CA ASP A 38 -2.68 9.20 -18.81
C ASP A 38 -2.70 7.77 -19.37
N ASP A 39 -3.49 7.50 -20.42
CA ASP A 39 -3.52 6.22 -21.11
C ASP A 39 -2.22 5.89 -21.86
N PHE A 40 -1.58 6.88 -22.49
CA PHE A 40 -0.29 6.68 -23.17
C PHE A 40 0.84 6.44 -22.17
N PHE A 41 0.84 7.20 -21.06
CA PHE A 41 1.78 6.97 -19.98
C PHE A 41 1.61 5.58 -19.36
N LEU A 42 0.37 5.18 -19.09
CA LEU A 42 0.04 3.87 -18.53
C LEU A 42 0.62 2.77 -19.42
N VAL A 43 0.37 2.85 -20.73
CA VAL A 43 0.93 1.89 -21.70
C VAL A 43 2.47 1.88 -21.66
N LYS A 44 3.11 3.05 -21.60
CA LYS A 44 4.58 3.14 -21.64
C LYS A 44 5.26 2.65 -20.38
N VAL A 45 4.73 2.94 -19.20
CA VAL A 45 5.30 2.41 -17.95
C VAL A 45 5.04 0.93 -17.83
N THR A 46 3.84 0.45 -18.15
CA THR A 46 3.56 -0.99 -18.16
C THR A 46 4.46 -1.73 -19.15
N GLN A 47 4.69 -1.17 -20.34
CA GLN A 47 5.63 -1.72 -21.32
C GLN A 47 7.05 -1.80 -20.75
N ALA A 48 7.56 -0.70 -20.15
CA ALA A 48 8.90 -0.68 -19.56
C ALA A 48 9.04 -1.71 -18.43
N LEU A 49 8.02 -1.84 -17.57
CA LEU A 49 8.02 -2.85 -16.50
C LEU A 49 8.13 -4.27 -17.07
N PHE A 50 7.35 -4.60 -18.11
CA PHE A 50 7.44 -5.92 -18.75
C PHE A 50 8.80 -6.18 -19.40
N GLU A 51 9.39 -5.17 -20.02
CA GLU A 51 10.74 -5.25 -20.59
C GLU A 51 11.79 -5.52 -19.49
N ASP A 52 11.69 -4.85 -18.34
CA ASP A 52 12.56 -5.08 -17.18
C ASP A 52 12.39 -6.49 -16.60
N PHE A 53 11.15 -6.97 -16.45
CA PHE A 53 10.88 -8.35 -16.03
C PHE A 53 11.53 -9.37 -16.97
N GLN A 54 11.35 -9.18 -18.28
CA GLN A 54 11.90 -10.08 -19.29
C GLN A 54 13.44 -10.05 -19.28
N ALA A 55 14.04 -8.87 -19.17
CA ALA A 55 15.49 -8.73 -19.08
C ALA A 55 16.05 -9.48 -17.87
N LYS A 56 15.42 -9.35 -16.69
CA LYS A 56 15.83 -10.09 -15.48
C LYS A 56 15.66 -11.60 -15.63
N CYS A 57 14.62 -12.08 -16.31
CA CYS A 57 14.47 -13.50 -16.62
C CYS A 57 15.62 -14.03 -17.48
N ILE A 58 15.98 -13.30 -18.54
CA ILE A 58 17.07 -13.67 -19.45
C ILE A 58 18.42 -13.67 -18.71
N ASP A 59 18.68 -12.65 -17.89
CA ASP A 59 19.89 -12.57 -17.07
C ASP A 59 19.96 -13.69 -16.01
N SER A 60 18.79 -14.13 -15.52
CA SER A 60 18.68 -15.15 -14.47
C SER A 60 18.97 -16.58 -14.92
N GLU A 61 19.05 -16.86 -16.22
CA GLU A 61 19.51 -18.17 -16.72
C GLU A 61 20.92 -18.53 -16.18
N ASN A 62 21.67 -17.54 -15.69
CA ASN A 62 22.98 -17.69 -15.09
C ASN A 62 23.04 -17.46 -13.56
N VAL A 63 21.90 -17.20 -12.89
CA VAL A 63 21.86 -16.84 -11.46
C VAL A 63 21.49 -18.05 -10.60
N ASN A 64 22.37 -18.41 -9.67
CA ASN A 64 22.29 -19.64 -8.87
C ASN A 64 21.17 -19.68 -7.79
N ARG A 65 20.39 -18.61 -7.57
CA ARG A 65 19.36 -18.56 -6.54
C ARG A 65 18.08 -17.87 -7.02
N SER A 66 17.00 -18.63 -7.09
CA SER A 66 15.65 -18.14 -7.43
C SER A 66 15.15 -17.00 -6.52
N SER A 67 15.66 -16.89 -5.30
CA SER A 67 15.34 -15.77 -4.40
C SER A 67 15.78 -14.40 -4.92
N ASP A 68 16.87 -14.37 -5.69
CA ASP A 68 17.47 -13.12 -6.15
C ASP A 68 16.71 -12.56 -7.36
N LEU A 69 16.12 -13.46 -8.16
CA LEU A 69 15.16 -13.10 -9.21
C LEU A 69 13.88 -12.51 -8.60
N VAL A 70 13.33 -13.15 -7.56
CA VAL A 70 12.13 -12.64 -6.86
C VAL A 70 12.42 -11.27 -6.21
N ALA A 71 13.64 -11.05 -5.69
CA ALA A 71 14.04 -9.74 -5.17
C ALA A 71 14.05 -8.67 -6.26
N SER A 72 14.56 -9.01 -7.45
CA SER A 72 14.54 -8.11 -8.61
C SER A 72 13.10 -7.77 -9.04
N PHE A 73 12.19 -8.75 -9.02
CA PHE A 73 10.78 -8.53 -9.33
C PHE A 73 10.10 -7.61 -8.32
N PHE A 74 10.39 -7.78 -7.03
CA PHE A 74 9.92 -6.88 -5.99
C PHE A 74 10.38 -5.43 -6.21
N GLU A 75 11.65 -5.23 -6.60
CA GLU A 75 12.19 -3.90 -6.91
C GLU A 75 11.51 -3.28 -8.14
N ILE A 76 11.32 -4.04 -9.22
CA ILE A 76 10.62 -3.59 -10.44
C ILE A 76 9.19 -3.14 -10.10
N CYS A 77 8.45 -3.93 -9.32
CA CYS A 77 7.11 -3.52 -8.86
C CYS A 77 7.16 -2.23 -8.05
N SER A 78 8.15 -2.08 -7.16
CA SER A 78 8.31 -0.90 -6.31
C SER A 78 8.53 0.38 -7.14
N ASP A 79 9.39 0.30 -8.16
CA ASP A 79 9.65 1.40 -9.09
C ASP A 79 8.41 1.74 -9.93
N GLY A 80 7.69 0.72 -10.41
CA GLY A 80 6.42 0.87 -11.12
C GLY A 80 5.34 1.55 -10.27
N ILE A 81 5.17 1.12 -9.03
CA ILE A 81 4.24 1.73 -8.06
C ILE A 81 4.60 3.19 -7.84
N ALA A 82 5.89 3.51 -7.62
CA ALA A 82 6.33 4.89 -7.42
C ALA A 82 6.08 5.76 -8.67
N ALA A 83 6.22 5.21 -9.87
CA ALA A 83 5.91 5.89 -11.13
C ALA A 83 4.41 6.17 -11.27
N PHE A 84 3.56 5.18 -10.99
CA PHE A 84 2.11 5.32 -11.09
C PHE A 84 1.50 6.20 -9.99
N GLN A 85 2.04 6.16 -8.76
CA GLN A 85 1.60 7.04 -7.66
C GLN A 85 1.81 8.52 -7.99
N LYS A 86 2.90 8.88 -8.69
CA LYS A 86 3.15 10.26 -9.12
C LYS A 86 2.07 10.80 -10.07
N ILE A 87 1.37 9.92 -10.79
CA ILE A 87 0.31 10.29 -11.74
C ILE A 87 -1.07 10.17 -11.14
N SER A 88 -1.27 9.25 -10.20
CA SER A 88 -2.48 9.21 -9.37
C SER A 88 -2.69 10.50 -8.54
N MET A 89 -1.67 11.35 -8.38
CA MET A 89 -1.84 12.69 -7.79
C MET A 89 -2.53 13.71 -8.72
N ARG A 90 -2.74 13.36 -10.00
CA ARG A 90 -3.45 14.21 -10.96
C ARG A 90 -4.97 14.03 -10.80
N PRO A 91 -5.77 15.09 -11.06
CA PRO A 91 -7.22 15.07 -10.82
C PRO A 91 -7.99 14.11 -11.76
N GLU A 92 -7.41 13.75 -12.90
CA GLU A 92 -8.01 12.83 -13.88
C GLU A 92 -7.54 11.40 -13.61
N LYS A 93 -8.18 10.72 -12.64
CA LYS A 93 -7.89 9.30 -12.38
C LYS A 93 -8.72 8.42 -13.32
N THR A 94 -8.06 7.74 -14.25
CA THR A 94 -8.69 6.67 -15.04
C THR A 94 -8.87 5.42 -14.17
N SER A 95 -10.03 4.75 -14.26
CA SER A 95 -10.28 3.47 -13.57
C SER A 95 -9.24 2.39 -13.89
N ALA A 96 -8.70 2.40 -15.11
CA ALA A 96 -7.63 1.51 -15.54
C ALA A 96 -6.33 1.71 -14.75
N LEU A 97 -5.95 2.96 -14.45
CA LEU A 97 -4.76 3.26 -13.65
C LEU A 97 -4.90 2.73 -12.21
N ILE A 98 -6.09 2.88 -11.62
CA ILE A 98 -6.37 2.37 -10.27
C ILE A 98 -6.23 0.85 -10.23
N SER A 99 -6.85 0.16 -11.20
CA SER A 99 -6.78 -1.31 -11.30
C SER A 99 -5.35 -1.82 -11.51
N VAL A 100 -4.57 -1.19 -12.38
CA VAL A 100 -3.17 -1.57 -12.62
C VAL A 100 -2.31 -1.33 -11.38
N LEU A 101 -2.49 -0.19 -10.71
CA LEU A 101 -1.77 0.12 -9.47
C LEU A 101 -2.10 -0.89 -8.35
N GLU A 102 -3.37 -1.25 -8.18
CA GLU A 102 -3.80 -2.25 -7.21
C GLU A 102 -3.21 -3.63 -7.50
N GLN A 103 -3.20 -4.05 -8.76
CA GLN A 103 -2.57 -5.30 -9.17
C GLN A 103 -1.06 -5.30 -8.86
N LEU A 104 -0.35 -4.22 -9.19
CA LEU A 104 1.08 -4.07 -8.91
C LEU A 104 1.39 -4.10 -7.41
N LEU A 105 0.55 -3.47 -6.59
CA LEU A 105 0.67 -3.54 -5.12
C LEU A 105 0.48 -4.97 -4.63
N ASN A 106 -0.50 -5.71 -5.15
CA ASN A 106 -0.73 -7.10 -4.78
C ASN A 106 0.43 -8.01 -5.20
N GLU A 107 0.98 -7.82 -6.39
CA GLU A 107 2.16 -8.55 -6.87
C GLU A 107 3.40 -8.25 -5.99
N GLN A 108 3.65 -6.98 -5.66
CA GLN A 108 4.72 -6.58 -4.76
C GLN A 108 4.58 -7.27 -3.39
N LYS A 109 3.37 -7.26 -2.80
CA LYS A 109 3.08 -7.93 -1.52
C LYS A 109 3.32 -9.44 -1.58
N ALA A 110 2.96 -10.08 -2.70
CA ALA A 110 3.20 -11.51 -2.91
C ALA A 110 4.70 -11.82 -3.01
N TYR A 111 5.48 -11.00 -3.73
CA TYR A 111 6.93 -11.18 -3.80
C TYR A 111 7.61 -10.99 -2.45
N LEU A 112 7.17 -10.01 -1.65
CA LEU A 112 7.66 -9.82 -0.29
C LEU A 112 7.44 -11.06 0.58
N LEU A 113 6.26 -11.70 0.50
CA LEU A 113 5.97 -12.95 1.21
C LEU A 113 6.95 -14.07 0.82
N LEU A 114 7.22 -14.23 -0.48
CA LEU A 114 8.17 -15.22 -0.98
C LEU A 114 9.60 -14.93 -0.49
N LEU A 115 10.00 -13.67 -0.42
CA LEU A 115 11.30 -13.26 0.13
C LEU A 115 11.40 -13.54 1.63
N ASN A 116 10.33 -13.30 2.39
CA ASN A 116 10.27 -13.61 3.83
C ASN A 116 10.39 -15.12 4.08
N LEU A 117 9.75 -15.95 3.25
CA LEU A 117 9.93 -17.41 3.27
C LEU A 117 11.38 -17.81 2.99
N ALA A 118 12.02 -17.23 1.98
CA ALA A 118 13.42 -17.50 1.68
C ALA A 118 14.35 -17.05 2.81
N LYS A 119 14.08 -15.90 3.43
CA LYS A 119 14.84 -15.36 4.57
C LYS A 119 14.74 -16.27 5.79
N MET A 120 13.55 -16.76 6.15
CA MET A 120 13.38 -17.70 7.26
C MET A 120 14.18 -18.98 7.05
N ASN A 121 14.22 -19.50 5.82
CA ASN A 121 15.01 -20.69 5.51
C ASN A 121 16.51 -20.46 5.68
N ARG A 122 17.03 -19.26 5.39
CA ARG A 122 18.43 -18.91 5.67
C ARG A 122 18.69 -18.79 7.17
N MET A 123 17.81 -18.09 7.90
CA MET A 123 17.91 -17.94 9.36
C MET A 123 17.85 -19.29 10.09
N LEU A 124 17.12 -20.25 9.54
CA LEU A 124 17.06 -21.60 10.06
C LEU A 124 18.43 -22.30 10.08
N ASP A 125 19.27 -22.08 9.07
CA ASP A 125 20.60 -22.64 9.03
C ASP A 125 21.52 -22.02 10.11
N ASP A 126 21.35 -20.72 10.38
CA ASP A 126 22.04 -20.05 11.48
C ASP A 126 21.58 -20.58 12.85
N LEU A 127 20.27 -20.80 13.02
CA LEU A 127 19.69 -21.34 14.25
C LEU A 127 20.17 -22.77 14.56
N LYS A 128 20.37 -23.61 13.53
CA LYS A 128 20.94 -24.95 13.69
C LYS A 128 22.38 -24.92 14.21
N ASN A 129 23.13 -23.85 13.97
CA ASN A 129 24.53 -23.78 14.37
C ASN A 129 24.74 -23.23 15.79
N LEU A 130 23.67 -22.88 16.52
CA LEU A 130 23.76 -22.38 17.88
C LEU A 130 24.04 -23.50 18.91
N GLU A 131 25.04 -23.28 19.76
CA GLU A 131 25.44 -24.19 20.85
C GLU A 131 24.41 -24.29 21.99
N LYS A 132 23.66 -23.20 22.25
CA LYS A 132 22.57 -23.15 23.21
C LYS A 132 21.29 -22.72 22.51
N ARG A 133 20.38 -23.67 22.32
CA ARG A 133 19.09 -23.42 21.66
C ARG A 133 18.01 -23.17 22.69
N SER A 134 17.15 -22.19 22.41
CA SER A 134 15.92 -21.99 23.16
C SER A 134 14.86 -22.98 22.68
N VAL A 135 13.85 -23.23 23.50
CA VAL A 135 12.68 -24.06 23.12
C VAL A 135 12.00 -23.51 21.86
N LEU A 136 11.94 -22.18 21.72
CA LEU A 136 11.41 -21.53 20.53
C LEU A 136 12.29 -21.79 19.29
N ALA A 137 13.62 -21.75 19.42
CA ALA A 137 14.51 -22.08 18.32
C ALA A 137 14.35 -23.55 17.89
N ASP A 138 14.19 -24.47 18.84
CA ASP A 138 13.93 -25.87 18.52
C ASP A 138 12.56 -26.07 17.84
N LEU A 139 11.52 -25.35 18.27
CA LEU A 139 10.22 -25.37 17.60
C LEU A 139 10.33 -24.83 16.15
N LEU A 140 11.00 -23.70 15.99
CA LEU A 140 11.27 -23.11 14.67
C LEU A 140 12.11 -24.04 13.80
N ILE A 141 13.00 -24.87 14.33
CA ILE A 141 13.77 -25.82 13.51
C ILE A 141 12.94 -27.03 13.10
N ASN A 142 12.23 -27.62 14.05
CA ASN A 142 11.58 -28.91 13.87
C ASN A 142 10.23 -28.82 13.16
N ASP A 143 9.49 -27.72 13.33
CA ASP A 143 8.13 -27.58 12.81
C ASP A 143 8.07 -26.61 11.61
N VAL A 144 7.87 -27.17 10.42
CA VAL A 144 7.73 -26.43 9.16
C VAL A 144 6.43 -25.63 9.10
N GLU A 145 5.34 -26.18 9.64
CA GLU A 145 4.02 -25.55 9.57
C GLU A 145 3.95 -24.36 10.53
N PHE A 146 4.53 -24.51 11.73
CA PHE A 146 4.69 -23.38 12.65
C PHE A 146 5.45 -22.22 12.01
N ARG A 147 6.56 -22.50 11.29
CA ARG A 147 7.30 -21.45 10.56
C ARG A 147 6.46 -20.78 9.49
N ARG A 148 5.71 -21.54 8.69
CA ARG A 148 4.86 -21.00 7.63
C ARG A 148 3.76 -20.11 8.19
N LEU A 149 3.12 -20.54 9.27
CA LEU A 149 2.10 -19.77 9.99
C LEU A 149 2.67 -18.48 10.57
N LEU A 150 3.86 -18.54 11.18
CA LEU A 150 4.52 -17.36 11.73
C LEU A 150 4.77 -16.30 10.64
N ILE A 151 5.34 -16.71 9.50
CA ILE A 151 5.63 -15.79 8.39
C ILE A 151 4.34 -15.22 7.80
N LEU A 152 3.29 -16.05 7.68
CA LEU A 152 1.99 -15.59 7.19
C LEU A 152 1.37 -14.57 8.14
N LEU A 153 1.49 -14.79 9.45
CA LEU A 153 1.00 -13.86 10.46
C LEU A 153 1.74 -12.52 10.39
N GLU A 154 3.08 -12.55 10.36
CA GLU A 154 3.92 -11.35 10.19
C GLU A 154 3.54 -10.58 8.92
N TRP A 155 3.35 -11.30 7.79
CA TRP A 155 2.92 -10.69 6.54
C TRP A 155 1.51 -10.06 6.65
N CYS A 156 0.56 -10.74 7.30
CA CYS A 156 -0.77 -10.17 7.52
C CYS A 156 -0.69 -8.90 8.36
N GLU A 157 0.13 -8.87 9.42
CA GLU A 157 0.33 -7.68 10.27
C GLU A 157 0.95 -6.51 9.50
N GLU A 158 1.97 -6.76 8.67
CA GLU A 158 2.59 -5.74 7.81
C GLU A 158 1.60 -5.14 6.80
N ASN A 159 0.66 -5.95 6.31
CA ASN A 159 -0.30 -5.54 5.29
C ASN A 159 -1.64 -5.04 5.85
N ALA A 160 -1.97 -5.32 7.11
CA ALA A 160 -3.22 -4.89 7.74
C ALA A 160 -3.39 -3.36 7.73
N TYR A 161 -2.30 -2.60 7.87
CA TYR A 161 -2.32 -1.14 7.79
C TYR A 161 -2.70 -0.59 6.41
N SER A 162 -2.61 -1.41 5.36
CA SER A 162 -2.94 -1.02 3.99
C SER A 162 -4.40 -1.27 3.60
N GLU A 163 -5.19 -1.89 4.47
CA GLU A 163 -6.63 -2.09 4.28
C GLU A 163 -7.44 -1.11 5.14
N PRO A 164 -7.93 0.00 4.56
CA PRO A 164 -8.70 1.00 5.31
C PRO A 164 -9.99 0.42 5.90
N ASP A 165 -10.60 -0.57 5.24
CA ASP A 165 -11.86 -1.18 5.68
C ASP A 165 -11.67 -2.09 6.90
N ALA A 166 -10.64 -2.94 6.91
CA ALA A 166 -10.29 -3.78 8.07
C ALA A 166 -9.86 -2.94 9.28
N ASN A 167 -9.14 -1.84 9.05
CA ASN A 167 -8.78 -0.89 10.11
C ASN A 167 -9.98 -0.11 10.65
N ALA A 168 -10.96 0.21 9.81
CA ALA A 168 -12.21 0.83 10.23
C ALA A 168 -13.03 -0.14 11.09
N GLU A 169 -13.07 -1.43 10.74
CA GLU A 169 -13.72 -2.48 11.54
C GLU A 169 -13.05 -2.65 12.92
N LEU A 170 -11.71 -2.78 12.96
CA LEU A 170 -10.96 -2.83 14.22
C LEU A 170 -11.12 -1.56 15.06
N SER A 171 -11.16 -0.39 14.42
CA SER A 171 -11.40 0.88 15.12
C SER A 171 -12.82 0.96 15.69
N ASN A 172 -13.81 0.44 14.97
CA ASN A 172 -15.19 0.36 15.43
C ASN A 172 -15.34 -0.64 16.59
N GLU A 173 -14.66 -1.79 16.53
CA GLU A 173 -14.62 -2.76 17.62
C GLU A 173 -13.92 -2.21 18.86
N CYS A 174 -12.76 -1.56 18.70
CA CYS A 174 -12.07 -0.87 19.79
C CYS A 174 -12.97 0.22 20.41
N ALA A 175 -13.60 1.06 19.60
CA ALA A 175 -14.51 2.10 20.09
C ALA A 175 -15.75 1.51 20.77
N TYR A 176 -16.25 0.36 20.30
CA TYR A 176 -17.33 -0.37 20.95
C TYR A 176 -16.89 -0.93 22.31
N LEU A 177 -15.71 -1.52 22.41
CA LEU A 177 -15.15 -2.04 23.66
C LEU A 177 -14.85 -0.92 24.67
N GLU A 178 -14.38 0.23 24.22
CA GLU A 178 -14.17 1.42 25.06
C GLU A 178 -15.49 2.00 25.59
N LYS A 179 -16.52 2.08 24.74
CA LYS A 179 -17.87 2.54 25.14
C LYS A 179 -18.56 1.54 26.07
N ASN A 180 -18.29 0.25 25.91
CA ASN A 180 -18.84 -0.82 26.75
C ASN A 180 -17.84 -1.31 27.80
N CYS A 181 -17.11 -0.40 28.44
CA CYS A 181 -16.21 -0.71 29.56
C CYS A 181 -16.91 -1.44 30.73
N MET A 182 -18.24 -1.36 30.80
CA MET A 182 -19.11 -2.11 31.72
C MET A 182 -19.03 -3.64 31.53
N LEU A 183 -18.88 -4.15 30.29
CA LEU A 183 -18.74 -5.60 30.02
C LEU A 183 -17.51 -6.19 30.73
N ARG A 184 -16.40 -5.42 30.78
CA ARG A 184 -15.20 -5.81 31.54
C ARG A 184 -15.43 -5.73 33.05
N ALA A 185 -16.14 -4.71 33.53
CA ALA A 185 -16.43 -4.55 34.94
C ALA A 185 -17.36 -5.65 35.47
N GLU A 186 -18.40 -6.01 34.72
CA GLU A 186 -19.35 -7.08 35.06
C GLU A 186 -18.69 -8.46 35.00
N THR A 187 -17.89 -8.73 33.96
CA THR A 187 -17.14 -9.99 33.86
C THR A 187 -16.10 -10.12 34.98
N LEU A 188 -15.38 -9.04 35.32
CA LEU A 188 -14.44 -9.02 36.44
C LEU A 188 -15.18 -9.20 37.78
N HIS A 189 -16.34 -8.54 37.95
CA HIS A 189 -17.15 -8.63 39.15
C HIS A 189 -17.78 -10.02 39.32
N ALA A 190 -18.24 -10.66 38.25
CA ALA A 190 -18.73 -12.04 38.23
C ALA A 190 -17.61 -13.02 38.59
N ARG A 191 -16.39 -12.80 38.06
CA ARG A 191 -15.21 -13.60 38.40
C ARG A 191 -14.76 -13.44 39.86
N ILE A 192 -14.84 -12.23 40.41
CA ILE A 192 -14.58 -11.96 41.85
C ILE A 192 -15.64 -12.63 42.73
N ARG A 193 -16.90 -12.71 42.26
CA ARG A 193 -18.00 -13.39 42.95
C ARG A 193 -18.02 -14.91 42.76
N GLY A 194 -17.20 -15.47 41.87
CA GLY A 194 -17.12 -16.91 41.61
C GLY A 194 -18.25 -17.46 40.73
N GLU A 195 -18.91 -16.60 39.95
CA GLU A 195 -19.95 -17.01 39.00
C GLU A 195 -19.30 -17.58 37.72
N ASN A 196 -19.79 -18.73 37.24
CA ASN A 196 -19.26 -19.38 36.04
C ASN A 196 -19.82 -18.74 34.77
N LEU A 197 -18.97 -18.61 33.75
CA LEU A 197 -19.22 -17.88 32.49
C LEU A 197 -20.39 -18.39 31.62
N CYS A 198 -21.08 -19.46 31.99
CA CYS A 198 -21.99 -20.20 31.10
C CYS A 198 -23.49 -19.92 31.29
N ASP A 199 -23.88 -18.96 32.13
CA ASP A 199 -25.30 -18.61 32.36
C ASP A 199 -25.72 -17.27 31.71
N LEU A 200 -24.97 -16.78 30.71
CA LEU A 200 -25.30 -15.60 29.90
C LEU A 200 -25.75 -15.98 28.49
#